data_AF-A0A5B6WFF2-F1
#
_entry.id   AF-A0A5B6WFF2-F1
#
_cell.length_a   1.000
_cell.length_b   1.000
_cell.length_c   1.000
_cell.angle_alpha   90.00
_cell.angle_beta   90.00
_cell.angle_gamma   90.00
#
_symmetry.space_group_name_H-M   'P 1'
#
loop_
_entity.id
_entity.type
_entity.pdbx_description
1 polymer ?
#
loop_
_entity_poly.entity_id
_entity_poly.type
_entity_poly.pdbx_seq_one_letter_code
_entity_poly.pdbx_strand_id
1 'polypeptide(L)'
;MHTGHLLLGRPWEFDRRVRHDGFADQYTFKHNGKNVTLTPLSPKQVLEDQQRLKHSMEQLREKEKNKDSKEKKEEESKEKNKNFEKNMSGEKGK
;
A
#
# COMPACT_ATOMS: atom_id res chain seq x y z
N MET A 1 2.66 0.29 -3.63
CA MET A 1 2.26 1.54 -4.32
C MET A 1 1.22 2.21 -3.44
N HIS A 2 1.52 3.40 -2.90
CA HIS A 2 0.69 4.09 -1.93
C HIS A 2 -0.54 4.72 -2.63
N THR A 3 -1.75 4.44 -2.15
CA THR A 3 -2.96 5.11 -2.65
C THR A 3 -3.27 6.30 -1.73
N GLY A 4 -3.16 7.51 -2.27
CA GLY A 4 -3.58 8.72 -1.58
C GLY A 4 -5.07 8.97 -1.82
N HIS A 5 -5.84 9.18 -0.76
CA HIS A 5 -7.21 9.66 -0.88
C HIS A 5 -7.15 11.18 -1.03
N LEU A 6 -7.52 11.69 -2.23
CA LEU A 6 -7.53 13.12 -2.49
C LEU A 6 -8.93 13.69 -2.19
N LEU A 7 -9.05 14.38 -1.06
CA LEU A 7 -10.24 15.18 -0.74
C LEU A 7 -10.19 16.46 -1.56
N LEU A 8 -10.95 16.44 -2.64
CA LEU A 8 -11.13 17.57 -3.52
C LEU A 8 -12.25 18.45 -2.92
N GLY A 9 -11.89 19.47 -2.13
CA GLY A 9 -12.82 20.51 -1.61
C GLY A 9 -12.84 21.79 -2.46
N ARG A 10 -14.00 22.41 -2.66
CA ARG A 10 -14.33 23.52 -3.62
C ARG A 10 -13.17 24.30 -4.28
N PRO A 11 -12.16 24.84 -3.58
CA PRO A 11 -10.94 25.38 -4.21
C PRO A 11 -10.36 24.55 -5.38
N TRP A 12 -10.37 23.22 -5.31
CA TRP A 12 -9.80 22.37 -6.36
C TRP A 12 -10.48 22.53 -7.74
N GLU A 13 -11.77 22.88 -7.75
CA GLU A 13 -12.57 23.06 -8.98
C GLU A 13 -12.05 24.26 -9.78
N PHE A 14 -11.59 25.29 -9.08
CA PHE A 14 -11.10 26.54 -9.68
C PHE A 14 -9.64 26.41 -10.15
N ASP A 15 -8.78 25.71 -9.42
CA ASP A 15 -7.34 25.63 -9.71
C ASP A 15 -7.03 24.96 -11.06
N ARG A 16 -7.87 24.04 -11.52
CA ARG A 16 -7.56 23.17 -12.68
C ARG A 16 -8.35 23.47 -13.95
N ARG A 17 -9.04 24.61 -14.01
CA ARG A 17 -9.98 24.96 -15.09
C ARG A 17 -10.98 23.81 -15.32
N VAL A 18 -11.53 23.29 -14.23
CA VAL A 18 -12.46 22.15 -14.26
C VAL A 18 -13.79 22.62 -14.88
N ARG A 19 -14.36 21.81 -15.76
CA ARG A 19 -15.73 21.97 -16.24
C ARG A 19 -16.63 21.02 -15.47
N HIS A 20 -17.55 21.57 -14.69
CA HIS A 20 -18.53 20.79 -13.94
C HIS A 20 -19.85 20.72 -14.71
N ASP A 21 -20.32 19.51 -14.97
CA ASP A 21 -21.68 19.21 -15.42
C ASP A 21 -22.52 18.84 -14.19
N GLY A 22 -23.27 19.82 -13.68
CA GLY A 22 -24.07 19.67 -12.46
C GLY A 22 -25.29 18.76 -12.60
N PHE A 23 -25.69 18.38 -13.82
CA PHE A 23 -26.78 17.41 -14.01
C PHE A 23 -26.29 15.99 -13.79
N ALA A 24 -25.11 15.67 -14.32
CA ALA A 24 -24.52 14.34 -14.21
C ALA A 24 -23.50 14.21 -13.06
N ASP A 25 -23.29 15.29 -12.30
CA ASP A 25 -22.26 15.43 -11.25
C ASP A 25 -20.86 15.05 -11.76
N GLN A 26 -20.56 15.42 -13.02
CA GLN A 26 -19.30 15.07 -13.69
C GLN A 26 -18.34 16.25 -13.75
N TYR A 27 -17.07 15.98 -13.48
CA TYR A 27 -16.02 17.00 -13.50
C TYR A 27 -14.97 16.64 -14.55
N THR A 28 -14.83 17.47 -15.58
CA THR A 28 -13.83 17.27 -16.64
C THR A 28 -12.71 18.30 -16.52
N PHE A 29 -11.45 17.86 -16.51
CA PHE A 29 -10.30 18.75 -16.51
C PHE A 29 -9.13 18.16 -17.30
N LYS A 30 -8.14 18.99 -17.61
CA LYS A 30 -6.92 18.54 -18.30
C LYS A 30 -5.82 18.21 -17.28
N HIS A 31 -5.24 17.03 -17.38
CA HIS A 31 -4.07 16.62 -16.61
C HIS A 31 -3.02 16.05 -17.55
N ASN A 32 -1.81 16.62 -17.54
CA ASN A 32 -0.68 16.16 -18.36
C ASN A 32 -1.05 16.01 -19.84
N GLY A 33 -1.78 16.99 -20.40
CA GLY A 33 -2.21 16.95 -21.80
C GLY A 33 -3.49 16.17 -22.07
N LYS A 34 -3.98 15.34 -21.13
CA LYS A 34 -5.12 14.45 -21.31
C LYS A 34 -6.37 14.98 -20.60
N ASN A 35 -7.53 14.81 -21.23
CA ASN A 35 -8.80 15.08 -20.57
C ASN A 35 -9.13 13.93 -19.61
N VAL A 36 -9.42 14.29 -18.36
CA VAL A 36 -9.81 13.39 -17.29
C VAL A 36 -11.21 13.79 -16.87
N THR A 37 -12.12 12.83 -16.79
CA THR A 37 -13.48 13.02 -16.30
C THR A 37 -13.65 12.22 -15.02
N LEU A 38 -14.10 12.89 -13.96
CA LEU A 38 -14.53 12.26 -12.72
C LEU A 38 -16.05 12.11 -12.77
N THR A 39 -16.53 10.88 -12.58
CA THR A 39 -17.95 10.55 -12.51
C THR A 39 -18.26 9.94 -11.15
N PRO A 40 -19.43 10.21 -10.57
CA PRO A 40 -19.81 9.61 -9.30
C PRO A 40 -19.95 8.10 -9.47
N LEU A 41 -19.40 7.35 -8.51
CA LEU A 41 -19.60 5.92 -8.42
C LEU A 41 -20.95 5.62 -7.76
N SER A 42 -21.60 4.54 -8.20
CA SER A 42 -22.79 4.06 -7.50
C SER A 42 -22.42 3.54 -6.10
N PRO A 43 -23.34 3.61 -5.11
CA PRO A 43 -23.08 3.11 -3.76
C PRO A 43 -22.59 1.65 -3.72
N LYS A 44 -23.10 0.82 -4.65
CA LYS A 44 -22.70 -0.58 -4.79
C LYS A 44 -21.23 -0.72 -5.21
N GLN A 45 -20.80 0.06 -6.21
CA GLN A 45 -19.39 0.06 -6.65
C GLN A 45 -18.46 0.55 -5.53
N VAL A 46 -18.87 1.58 -4.79
CA VAL A 46 -18.09 2.07 -3.64
C VAL A 46 -17.92 0.98 -2.59
N LEU A 47 -18.98 0.22 -2.29
CA LEU A 47 -18.92 -0.88 -1.32
C LEU A 47 -17.96 -1.99 -1.77
N GLU A 48 -18.08 -2.43 -3.03
CA GLU A 48 -17.21 -3.45 -3.62
C GLU A 48 -15.74 -3.01 -3.62
N ASP A 49 -15.48 -1.74 -3.96
CA ASP A 49 -14.16 -1.14 -3.94
C ASP A 49 -13.56 -1.10 -2.53
N GLN A 50 -14.35 -0.69 -1.53
CA GLN A 50 -13.94 -0.70 -0.13
C GLN A 50 -13.61 -2.11 0.38
N GLN A 51 -14.41 -3.12 0.02
CA GLN A 51 -14.15 -4.50 0.40
C GLN A 51 -12.84 -5.01 -0.23
N ARG A 52 -12.65 -4.76 -1.53
CA ARG A 52 -11.42 -5.12 -2.24
C ARG A 52 -10.19 -4.46 -1.63
N LEU A 53 -10.29 -3.17 -1.29
CA LEU A 53 -9.21 -2.42 -0.65
C LEU A 53 -8.88 -2.97 0.74
N LYS A 54 -9.88 -3.27 1.56
CA LYS A 54 -9.68 -3.88 2.90
C LYS A 54 -8.96 -5.22 2.80
N HIS A 55 -9.41 -6.10 1.91
CA HIS A 55 -8.79 -7.40 1.70
C HIS A 55 -7.36 -7.28 1.16
N SER A 56 -7.11 -6.33 0.25
CA SER A 56 -5.75 -6.08 -0.24
C SER A 56 -4.83 -5.56 0.85
N MET A 57 -5.32 -4.70 1.75
CA MET A 57 -4.55 -4.15 2.86
C MET A 57 -4.19 -5.23 3.90
N GLU A 58 -5.14 -6.12 4.19
CA GLU A 58 -4.94 -7.24 5.12
C GLU A 58 -3.86 -8.21 4.60
N GLN A 59 -3.94 -8.60 3.32
CA GLN A 59 -2.92 -9.43 2.70
C GLN A 59 -1.52 -8.78 2.70
N LEU A 60 -1.42 -7.46 2.55
CA LEU A 60 -0.14 -6.75 2.64
C LEU A 60 0.42 -6.82 4.06
N ARG A 61 -0.40 -6.57 5.08
CA ARG A 61 0.00 -6.67 6.49
C ARG A 61 0.43 -8.08 6.87
N GLU A 62 -0.25 -9.09 6.36
CA GLU A 62 0.10 -10.49 6.62
C GLU A 62 1.42 -10.86 5.94
N LYS A 63 1.66 -10.40 4.72
CA LYS A 63 2.96 -10.55 4.04
C LYS A 63 4.10 -9.86 4.78
N GLU A 64 3.88 -8.67 5.32
CA GLU A 64 4.86 -7.95 6.13
C GLU A 64 5.21 -8.75 7.41
N LYS A 65 4.20 -9.19 8.17
CA LYS A 65 4.43 -10.01 9.38
C LYS A 65 5.17 -11.32 9.08
N ASN A 66 4.84 -11.98 7.97
CA ASN A 66 5.49 -13.22 7.55
C ASN A 66 6.94 -12.98 7.11
N LYS A 67 7.25 -11.80 6.55
CA LYS A 67 8.61 -11.42 6.19
C LYS A 67 9.46 -11.14 7.43
N ASP A 68 8.94 -10.37 8.38
CA ASP A 68 9.64 -10.05 9.64
C ASP A 68 9.93 -11.31 10.47
N SER A 69 8.97 -12.24 10.52
CA SER A 69 9.15 -13.50 11.25
C SER A 69 10.11 -14.47 10.54
N LYS A 70 10.23 -14.40 9.21
CA LYS A 70 11.22 -15.16 8.45
C LYS A 70 12.62 -14.59 8.65
N GLU A 71 12.79 -13.27 8.62
CA GLU A 71 14.06 -12.59 8.87
C GLU A 71 14.57 -12.89 10.30
N LYS A 72 13.70 -12.81 11.32
CA LYS A 72 14.06 -13.20 12.70
C LYS A 72 14.50 -14.66 12.84
N LYS A 73 13.80 -15.59 12.19
CA LYS A 73 14.20 -17.02 12.22
C LYS A 73 15.55 -17.26 11.54
N GLU A 74 15.85 -16.50 10.49
CA GLU A 74 17.10 -16.61 9.75
C GLU A 74 18.29 -16.03 10.53
N GLU A 75 18.10 -14.94 11.28
CA GLU A 75 19.10 -14.41 12.20
C GLU A 75 19.37 -15.36 13.37
N GLU A 76 18.31 -15.90 13.98
CA GLU A 76 18.44 -16.83 15.11
C GLU A 76 19.15 -18.14 14.74
N SER A 77 18.96 -18.62 13.50
CA SER A 77 19.64 -19.81 12.98
C SER A 77 21.11 -19.54 12.62
N LYS A 78 21.44 -18.35 12.10
CA LYS A 78 22.83 -17.92 11.87
C LYS A 78 23.59 -17.78 13.19
N GLU A 79 22.97 -17.24 14.22
CA GLU A 79 23.59 -17.09 15.55
C GLU A 79 23.84 -18.43 16.24
N LYS A 80 22.90 -19.38 16.14
CA LYS A 80 23.08 -20.76 16.65
C LYS A 80 24.24 -21.48 15.96
N ASN A 81 24.37 -21.38 14.64
CA ASN A 81 25.49 -21.99 13.92
C ASN A 81 26.84 -21.37 14.31
N LYS A 82 26.90 -20.04 14.44
CA LYS A 82 28.13 -19.35 14.83
C LYS A 82 28.60 -19.74 16.23
N ASN A 83 27.67 -19.95 17.17
CA ASN A 83 28.00 -20.47 18.50
C ASN A 83 28.43 -21.94 18.48
N PHE A 84 27.82 -22.78 17.64
CA PHE A 84 28.21 -24.18 17.49
C PHE A 84 29.65 -24.32 16.97
N GLU A 85 30.02 -23.56 15.93
CA GLU A 85 31.39 -23.55 15.39
C GLU A 85 32.43 -23.05 16.41
N LYS A 86 32.07 -22.02 17.19
CA LYS A 86 32.96 -21.45 18.21
C LYS A 86 33.23 -22.45 19.34
N ASN A 87 32.21 -23.18 19.78
CA ASN A 87 32.34 -24.22 20.81
C ASN A 87 33.22 -25.39 20.33
N MET A 88 33.11 -25.80 19.06
CA MET A 88 33.95 -26.84 18.45
C MET A 88 35.44 -26.45 18.32
N SER A 89 35.74 -25.14 18.23
CA SER A 89 37.11 -24.62 18.11
C SER A 89 37.85 -24.46 19.44
N GLY A 90 37.12 -24.34 20.56
CA GLY A 90 37.69 -24.13 21.89
C GLY A 90 38.23 -25.39 22.60
N GLU A 91 37.93 -26.59 22.08
CA GLU A 91 38.24 -27.86 22.74
C GLU A 91 39.61 -28.47 22.37
N LYS A 92 40.45 -27.76 21.58
CA LYS A 92 41.78 -28.22 21.14
C LYS A 92 42.97 -27.58 21.86
N GLY A 93 42.78 -27.07 23.07
CA GLY A 93 43.85 -26.46 23.87
C GLY A 93 43.84 -26.93 25.31
N LYS A 94 44.24 -28.18 25.56
CA LYS A 94 44.71 -28.68 26.85
C LYS A 94 46.04 -29.39 26.64
#